data_AF-A0A5E4FN23-F1
#
_entry.id   AF-A0A5E4FN23-F1
#
_cell.length_a   1.000
_cell.length_b   1.000
_cell.length_c   1.000
_cell.angle_alpha   90.00
_cell.angle_beta   90.00
_cell.angle_gamma   90.00
#
_symmetry.space_group_name_H-M   'P 1'
#
loop_
_entity.id
_entity.type
_entity.pdbx_description
1 polymer ?
#
loop_
_entity_poly.entity_id
_entity_poly.type
_entity_poly.pdbx_seq_one_letter_code
_entity_poly.pdbx_strand_id
1 'polypeptide(L)'
;MVQDAFVKIIDIINKVHGLSSSVKSLPLWNRTIFDLQQALKLRAMGEFSSKKIIDFHDVPSPEEWQKVEGVCKIVGSIYEVSNALFETKHLTPNVYLYHLHELHEILTKMSTDSDSFIRTIAEDMLNKFVKYWDNMFLLLAIAAVLDPRFKMKCIEFVCSKVKGRDRNSQVAAVLGAICKHFDEYKILFPEKENFMSDSSSSDSNSGHSPSPAHVNHIFGVLKDYYRFIQSSNQPTKKSDLDCYLEEPILLGARILVN
;
A
#
# COMPACT_ATOMS: atom_id res chain seq x y z
N MET A 1 18.18 5.55 -1.56
CA MET A 1 18.28 4.11 -1.89
C MET A 1 19.05 3.90 -3.19
N VAL A 2 18.47 4.14 -4.37
CA VAL A 2 19.16 3.90 -5.68
C VAL A 2 20.45 4.70 -5.82
N GLN A 3 20.42 5.99 -5.49
CA GLN A 3 21.60 6.85 -5.52
C GLN A 3 22.76 6.29 -4.68
N ASP A 4 22.47 5.65 -3.54
CA ASP A 4 23.48 5.09 -2.66
C ASP A 4 24.16 3.86 -3.27
N ALA A 5 23.41 3.04 -4.02
CA ALA A 5 24.00 1.93 -4.76
C ALA A 5 24.93 2.43 -5.88
N PHE A 6 24.57 3.52 -6.55
CA PHE A 6 25.45 4.13 -7.55
C PHE A 6 26.71 4.72 -6.95
N VAL A 7 26.64 5.32 -5.76
CA VAL A 7 27.84 5.79 -5.05
C VAL A 7 28.85 4.66 -4.82
N LYS A 8 28.39 3.42 -4.57
CA LYS A 8 29.27 2.26 -4.38
C LYS A 8 30.04 1.83 -5.63
N ILE A 9 29.60 2.26 -6.82
CA ILE A 9 30.25 1.93 -8.11
C ILE A 9 30.56 3.19 -8.92
N ILE A 10 30.69 4.35 -8.28
CA ILE A 10 30.76 5.64 -8.97
C ILE A 10 31.98 5.74 -9.89
N ASP A 11 33.11 5.19 -9.48
CA ASP A 11 34.34 5.17 -10.29
C ASP A 11 34.13 4.31 -11.56
N ILE A 12 33.43 3.18 -11.42
CA ILE A 12 33.11 2.29 -12.54
C ILE A 12 32.11 2.97 -13.49
N ILE A 13 31.11 3.66 -12.95
CA ILE A 13 30.17 4.47 -13.75
C ILE A 13 30.92 5.51 -14.57
N ASN A 14 31.92 6.18 -13.98
CA ASN A 14 32.74 7.18 -14.68
C ASN A 14 33.56 6.56 -15.82
N LYS A 15 34.13 5.36 -15.63
CA LYS A 15 34.81 4.59 -16.68
C LYS A 15 33.86 4.26 -17.83
N VAL A 16 32.67 3.73 -17.52
CA VAL A 16 31.65 3.37 -18.52
C VAL A 16 31.17 4.60 -19.31
N HIS A 17 30.93 5.72 -18.63
CA HIS A 17 30.61 6.99 -19.30
C HIS A 17 31.77 7.53 -20.15
N GLY A 18 33.02 7.20 -19.83
CA GLY A 18 34.19 7.54 -20.66
C GLY A 18 34.31 6.72 -21.94
N LEU A 19 33.66 5.54 -22.00
CA LEU A 19 33.59 4.67 -23.17
C LEU A 19 32.44 5.04 -24.11
N SER A 20 31.38 5.65 -23.57
CA SER A 20 30.20 6.08 -24.32
C SER A 20 30.34 7.56 -24.71
N SER A 21 30.01 7.93 -25.94
CA SER A 21 29.90 9.35 -26.34
C SER A 21 28.70 10.07 -25.70
N SER A 22 27.96 9.39 -24.81
CA SER A 22 26.77 9.93 -24.14
C SER A 22 27.17 10.94 -23.06
N VAL A 23 26.55 12.12 -23.15
CA VAL A 23 26.75 13.32 -22.31
C VAL A 23 26.84 12.98 -20.81
N LYS A 24 27.93 13.43 -20.16
CA LYS A 24 28.05 13.55 -18.70
C LYS A 24 26.97 14.52 -18.20
N SER A 25 25.87 14.01 -17.66
CA SER A 25 24.90 14.82 -16.91
C SER A 25 24.50 14.13 -15.59
N LEU A 26 24.49 14.89 -14.50
CA LEU A 26 23.96 14.52 -13.18
C LEU A 26 22.40 14.38 -13.22
N PRO A 27 21.72 13.80 -12.20
CA PRO A 27 21.39 12.39 -12.07
C PRO A 27 19.89 12.10 -12.29
N LEU A 28 19.52 11.49 -13.42
CA LEU A 28 18.30 10.70 -13.48
C LEU A 28 18.73 9.25 -13.33
N TRP A 29 18.41 8.63 -12.20
CA TRP A 29 18.84 7.27 -11.92
C TRP A 29 18.36 6.27 -12.99
N ASN A 30 17.22 6.56 -13.62
CA ASN A 30 16.66 5.88 -14.79
C ASN A 30 17.57 5.95 -16.02
N ARG A 31 18.21 7.11 -16.26
CA ARG A 31 19.17 7.26 -17.37
C ARG A 31 20.46 6.51 -17.08
N THR A 32 20.97 6.62 -15.85
CA THR A 32 22.18 5.89 -15.44
C THR A 32 22.01 4.39 -15.55
N ILE A 33 20.87 3.82 -15.11
CA ILE A 33 20.62 2.39 -15.26
C ILE A 33 20.52 1.99 -16.73
N PHE A 34 19.86 2.80 -17.57
CA PHE A 34 19.78 2.55 -19.00
C PHE A 34 21.16 2.54 -19.67
N ASP A 35 22.01 3.53 -19.36
CA ASP A 35 23.38 3.62 -19.89
C ASP A 35 24.25 2.43 -19.46
N LEU A 36 24.15 2.00 -18.19
CA LEU A 36 24.85 0.81 -17.70
C LEU A 36 24.38 -0.48 -18.37
N GLN A 37 23.07 -0.65 -18.55
CA GLN A 37 22.50 -1.79 -19.27
C GLN A 37 22.93 -1.83 -20.74
N GLN A 38 23.00 -0.68 -21.41
CA GLN A 38 23.53 -0.58 -22.77
C GLN A 38 25.02 -0.95 -22.82
N ALA A 39 25.82 -0.46 -21.88
CA ALA A 39 27.23 -0.82 -21.79
C ALA A 39 27.44 -2.33 -21.59
N LEU A 40 26.64 -2.97 -20.74
CA LEU A 40 26.69 -4.44 -20.57
C LEU A 40 26.39 -5.18 -21.89
N LYS A 41 25.44 -4.71 -22.69
CA LYS A 41 25.14 -5.28 -24.02
C LYS A 41 26.31 -5.13 -24.98
N LEU A 42 26.90 -3.93 -25.07
CA LEU A 42 28.08 -3.67 -25.91
C LEU A 42 29.28 -4.52 -25.50
N ARG A 43 29.51 -4.67 -24.19
CA ARG A 43 30.53 -5.57 -23.65
C ARG A 43 30.32 -7.01 -24.11
N ALA A 44 29.09 -7.52 -24.04
CA ALA A 44 28.77 -8.89 -24.48
C ALA A 44 29.01 -9.11 -25.99
N MET A 45 28.90 -8.05 -26.80
CA MET A 45 29.23 -8.08 -28.23
C MET A 45 30.73 -7.95 -28.53
N GLY A 46 31.57 -7.79 -27.51
CA GLY A 46 33.03 -7.69 -27.66
C GLY A 46 33.53 -6.29 -28.04
N GLU A 47 32.66 -5.27 -28.02
CA GLU A 47 32.99 -3.90 -28.45
C GLU A 47 34.13 -3.28 -27.65
N PHE A 48 34.30 -3.66 -26.38
CA PHE A 48 35.36 -3.13 -25.50
C PHE A 48 36.64 -3.97 -25.48
N SER A 49 36.75 -5.01 -26.32
CA SER A 49 37.91 -5.92 -26.34
C SER A 49 38.99 -5.52 -27.36
N SER A 50 38.78 -4.47 -28.15
CA SER A 50 39.77 -4.04 -29.14
C SER A 50 40.98 -3.36 -28.49
N LYS A 51 42.18 -3.64 -29.01
CA LYS A 51 43.44 -3.06 -28.51
C LYS A 51 43.44 -1.53 -28.53
N LYS A 52 42.82 -0.93 -29.57
CA LYS A 52 42.65 0.52 -29.70
C LYS A 52 41.76 1.13 -28.59
N ILE A 53 40.82 0.38 -28.03
CA ILE A 53 39.99 0.90 -26.94
C ILE A 53 40.73 0.76 -25.61
N ILE A 54 41.40 -0.37 -25.39
CA ILE A 54 42.17 -0.65 -24.17
C ILE A 54 43.35 0.34 -24.02
N ASP A 55 44.01 0.71 -25.12
CA ASP A 55 45.18 1.61 -25.09
C ASP A 55 44.80 3.08 -24.84
N PHE A 56 43.53 3.48 -25.09
CA PHE A 56 43.08 4.87 -25.02
C PHE A 56 42.01 5.16 -23.96
N HIS A 57 41.41 4.12 -23.36
CA HIS A 57 40.38 4.25 -22.34
C HIS A 57 40.63 3.34 -21.15
N ASP A 58 40.25 3.80 -19.95
CA ASP A 58 40.23 2.98 -18.73
C ASP A 58 39.01 2.06 -18.75
N VAL A 59 39.19 0.87 -19.30
CA VAL A 59 38.13 -0.15 -19.45
C VAL A 59 37.93 -0.87 -18.11
N PRO A 60 36.67 -1.05 -17.63
CA PRO A 60 36.43 -1.78 -16.39
C PRO A 60 36.97 -3.22 -16.42
N SER A 61 37.49 -3.68 -15.29
CA SER A 61 37.95 -5.06 -15.10
C SER A 61 36.79 -6.06 -15.12
N PRO A 62 37.05 -7.37 -15.31
CA PRO A 62 36.01 -8.41 -15.21
C PRO A 62 35.20 -8.35 -13.91
N GLU A 63 35.86 -8.09 -12.77
CA GLU A 63 35.25 -7.94 -11.46
C GLU A 63 34.44 -6.64 -11.33
N GLU A 64 34.93 -5.54 -11.93
CA GLU A 64 34.17 -4.28 -11.98
C GLU A 64 32.90 -4.44 -12.80
N TRP A 65 32.95 -5.16 -13.92
CA TRP A 65 31.75 -5.47 -14.71
C TRP A 65 30.75 -6.35 -13.97
N GLN A 66 31.20 -7.32 -13.16
CA GLN A 66 30.30 -8.11 -12.31
C GLN A 66 29.56 -7.23 -11.31
N LYS A 67 30.23 -6.22 -10.73
CA LYS A 67 29.56 -5.23 -9.86
C LYS A 67 28.51 -4.41 -10.61
N VAL A 68 28.80 -4.00 -11.86
CA VAL A 68 27.83 -3.28 -12.71
C VAL A 68 26.60 -4.15 -12.97
N GLU A 69 26.80 -5.44 -13.30
CA GLU A 69 25.71 -6.39 -13.49
C GLU A 69 24.85 -6.56 -12.23
N GLY A 70 25.49 -6.71 -11.07
CA GLY A 70 24.81 -6.79 -9.78
C GLY A 70 23.96 -5.56 -9.47
N VAL A 71 24.51 -4.34 -9.65
CA VAL A 71 23.75 -3.09 -9.47
C VAL A 71 22.61 -3.01 -10.48
N CYS A 72 22.84 -3.39 -11.74
CA CYS A 72 21.80 -3.35 -12.76
C CYS A 72 20.62 -4.28 -12.44
N LYS A 73 20.90 -5.47 -11.90
CA LYS A 73 19.88 -6.43 -11.45
C LYS A 73 18.98 -5.85 -10.36
N ILE A 74 19.59 -5.27 -9.31
CA ILE A 74 18.84 -4.68 -8.18
C ILE A 74 18.04 -3.47 -8.65
N VAL A 75 18.69 -2.50 -9.29
CA VAL A 75 18.06 -1.24 -9.70
C VAL A 75 17.02 -1.48 -10.80
N GLY A 76 17.23 -2.44 -11.70
CA GLY A 76 16.24 -2.85 -12.69
C GLY A 76 14.95 -3.38 -12.05
N SER A 77 15.06 -4.20 -11.01
CA SER A 77 13.86 -4.70 -10.29
C SER A 77 13.13 -3.57 -9.56
N ILE A 78 13.87 -2.60 -9.00
CA ILE A 78 13.28 -1.39 -8.40
C ILE A 78 12.59 -0.54 -9.47
N TYR A 79 13.19 -0.44 -10.67
CA TYR A 79 12.64 0.29 -11.80
C TYR A 79 11.28 -0.28 -12.21
N GLU A 80 11.15 -1.60 -12.36
CA GLU A 80 9.89 -2.24 -12.73
C GLU A 80 8.75 -1.91 -11.75
N VAL A 81 8.99 -2.04 -10.44
CA VAL A 81 8.00 -1.69 -9.41
C VAL A 81 7.70 -0.18 -9.41
N SER A 82 8.74 0.65 -9.57
CA SER A 82 8.59 2.11 -9.64
C SER A 82 7.81 2.54 -10.88
N ASN A 83 7.96 1.83 -12.01
CA ASN A 83 7.25 2.08 -13.24
C ASN A 83 5.76 1.77 -13.07
N ALA A 84 5.45 0.61 -12.50
CA ALA A 84 4.08 0.20 -12.17
C ALA A 84 3.40 1.19 -11.20
N LEU A 85 4.16 1.73 -10.24
CA LEU A 85 3.71 2.83 -9.40
C LEU A 85 3.51 4.11 -10.22
N PHE A 86 4.58 4.73 -10.68
CA PHE A 86 4.56 6.15 -11.06
C PHE A 86 4.17 6.42 -12.52
N GLU A 87 4.19 5.44 -13.42
CA GLU A 87 3.82 5.66 -14.83
C GLU A 87 2.33 5.42 -15.12
N THR A 88 1.57 4.90 -14.16
CA THR A 88 0.12 4.76 -14.35
C THR A 88 -0.57 6.13 -14.22
N LYS A 89 -1.36 6.51 -15.23
CA LYS A 89 -2.03 7.83 -15.31
C LYS A 89 -2.96 8.16 -14.14
N HIS A 90 -3.31 7.19 -13.29
CA HIS A 90 -4.26 7.33 -12.19
C HIS A 90 -3.80 6.56 -10.95
N LEU A 91 -2.67 6.96 -10.38
CA LEU A 91 -2.17 6.32 -9.18
C LEU A 91 -2.96 6.79 -7.95
N THR A 92 -3.75 5.89 -7.39
CA THR A 92 -4.55 6.16 -6.20
C THR A 92 -3.84 5.60 -4.94
N PRO A 93 -3.82 6.30 -3.80
CA PRO A 93 -3.04 5.90 -2.60
C PRO A 93 -3.24 4.45 -2.13
N ASN A 94 -4.41 3.88 -2.38
CA ASN A 94 -4.81 2.51 -2.06
C ASN A 94 -3.96 1.41 -2.71
N VAL A 95 -3.33 1.62 -3.87
CA VAL A 95 -2.51 0.58 -4.52
C VAL A 95 -1.06 0.56 -4.04
N TYR A 96 -0.60 1.62 -3.37
CA TYR A 96 0.80 1.77 -2.98
C TYR A 96 1.25 0.69 -1.98
N LEU A 97 0.39 0.32 -1.03
CA LEU A 97 0.74 -0.69 -0.02
C LEU A 97 1.16 -2.01 -0.67
N TYR A 98 0.42 -2.45 -1.68
CA TYR A 98 0.69 -3.69 -2.41
C TYR A 98 2.03 -3.63 -3.16
N HIS A 99 2.26 -2.59 -3.96
CA HIS A 99 3.49 -2.45 -4.73
C HIS A 99 4.74 -2.23 -3.84
N LEU A 100 4.60 -1.48 -2.75
CA LEU A 100 5.70 -1.32 -1.79
C LEU A 100 5.99 -2.64 -1.07
N HIS A 101 4.98 -3.46 -0.79
CA HIS A 101 5.19 -4.81 -0.28
C HIS A 101 5.92 -5.72 -1.30
N GLU A 102 5.59 -5.62 -2.60
CA GLU A 102 6.32 -6.31 -3.66
C GLU A 102 7.80 -5.90 -3.71
N LEU A 103 8.08 -4.59 -3.61
CA LEU A 103 9.45 -4.09 -3.49
C LEU A 103 10.17 -4.65 -2.24
N HIS A 104 9.48 -4.72 -1.11
CA HIS A 104 10.03 -5.32 0.12
C HIS A 104 10.45 -6.78 -0.10
N GLU A 105 9.61 -7.59 -0.75
CA GLU A 105 9.90 -9.00 -1.05
C GLU A 105 11.10 -9.14 -2.00
N ILE A 106 11.18 -8.30 -3.04
CA ILE A 106 12.31 -8.27 -3.96
C ILE A 106 13.61 -7.97 -3.22
N LEU A 107 13.63 -6.91 -2.40
CA LEU A 107 14.81 -6.53 -1.64
C LEU A 107 15.21 -7.58 -0.60
N THR A 108 14.24 -8.19 0.07
CA THR A 108 14.47 -9.28 1.04
C THR A 108 15.07 -10.52 0.37
N LYS A 109 14.60 -10.87 -0.83
CA LYS A 109 15.18 -11.97 -1.61
C LYS A 109 16.63 -11.65 -1.98
N MET A 110 16.89 -10.44 -2.49
CA MET A 110 18.23 -10.01 -2.90
C MET A 110 19.20 -9.84 -1.72
N SER A 111 18.72 -9.54 -0.51
CA SER A 111 19.54 -9.53 0.71
C SER A 111 19.95 -10.93 1.17
N THR A 112 19.49 -11.99 0.49
CA THR A 112 19.93 -13.36 0.71
C THR A 112 20.67 -13.95 -0.49
N ASP A 113 21.08 -13.10 -1.45
CA ASP A 113 21.81 -13.52 -2.64
C ASP A 113 23.17 -14.15 -2.27
N SER A 114 23.61 -15.10 -3.10
CA SER A 114 24.92 -15.75 -2.97
C SER A 114 26.07 -14.78 -3.20
N ASP A 115 25.87 -13.78 -4.06
CA ASP A 115 26.85 -12.73 -4.30
C ASP A 115 26.89 -11.76 -3.12
N SER A 116 28.06 -11.64 -2.47
CA SER A 116 28.23 -10.82 -1.28
C SER A 116 28.05 -9.33 -1.55
N PHE A 117 28.40 -8.85 -2.73
CA PHE A 117 28.26 -7.46 -3.12
C PHE A 117 26.80 -7.10 -3.36
N ILE A 118 26.05 -7.94 -4.10
CA ILE A 118 24.60 -7.79 -4.30
C ILE A 118 23.90 -7.81 -2.94
N ARG A 119 24.22 -8.79 -2.10
CA ARG A 119 23.65 -8.92 -0.75
C ARG A 119 23.84 -7.64 0.06
N THR A 120 25.05 -7.12 0.16
CA THR A 120 25.33 -5.90 0.94
C THR A 120 24.61 -4.66 0.38
N ILE A 121 24.46 -4.53 -0.93
CA ILE A 121 23.67 -3.42 -1.51
C ILE A 121 22.19 -3.57 -1.18
N ALA A 122 21.65 -4.79 -1.35
CA ALA A 122 20.25 -5.07 -1.07
C ALA A 122 19.91 -4.89 0.41
N GLU A 123 20.78 -5.31 1.33
CA GLU A 123 20.64 -5.07 2.78
C GLU A 123 20.57 -3.58 3.11
N ASP A 124 21.48 -2.77 2.56
CA ASP A 124 21.46 -1.31 2.78
C ASP A 124 20.20 -0.64 2.24
N MET A 125 19.73 -1.10 1.07
CA MET A 125 18.49 -0.65 0.48
C MET A 125 17.28 -1.07 1.32
N LEU A 126 17.21 -2.33 1.73
CA LEU A 126 16.13 -2.86 2.57
C LEU A 126 16.06 -2.10 3.90
N ASN A 127 17.19 -1.84 4.55
CA ASN A 127 17.24 -1.07 5.80
C ASN A 127 16.69 0.35 5.65
N LYS A 128 16.94 1.01 4.52
CA LYS A 128 16.37 2.33 4.21
C LYS A 128 14.88 2.24 3.88
N PHE A 129 14.47 1.20 3.16
CA PHE A 129 13.09 0.94 2.83
C PHE A 129 12.24 0.70 4.09
N VAL A 130 12.71 -0.15 5.01
CA VAL A 130 12.01 -0.47 6.27
C VAL A 130 11.75 0.79 7.09
N LYS A 131 12.71 1.72 7.15
CA LYS A 131 12.51 3.02 7.83
C LYS A 131 11.39 3.86 7.20
N TYR A 132 11.32 3.90 5.87
CA TYR A 132 10.23 4.58 5.16
C TYR A 132 8.89 3.86 5.38
N TRP A 133 8.89 2.54 5.24
CA TRP A 133 7.74 1.67 5.44
C TRP A 133 7.14 1.87 6.82
N ASP A 134 7.95 1.84 7.88
CA ASP A 134 7.48 1.97 9.26
C ASP A 134 6.78 3.30 9.54
N ASN A 135 7.20 4.38 8.87
CA ASN A 135 6.58 5.70 9.00
C ASN A 135 5.28 5.84 8.19
N MET A 136 5.21 5.17 7.03
CA MET A 136 4.10 5.33 6.08
C MET A 136 3.05 4.23 6.17
N PHE A 137 3.36 3.11 6.81
CA PHE A 137 2.55 1.89 6.80
C PHE A 137 1.10 2.16 7.19
N LEU A 138 0.85 2.88 8.29
CA LEU A 138 -0.51 3.11 8.78
C LEU A 138 -1.34 3.92 7.77
N LEU A 139 -0.77 4.97 7.18
CA LEU A 139 -1.45 5.79 6.18
C LEU A 139 -1.80 4.97 4.93
N LEU A 140 -0.84 4.20 4.43
CA LEU A 140 -1.02 3.34 3.26
C LEU A 140 -2.01 2.21 3.54
N ALA A 141 -2.01 1.66 4.75
CA ALA A 141 -2.93 0.65 5.21
C ALA A 141 -4.37 1.18 5.27
N ILE A 142 -4.59 2.37 5.82
CA ILE A 142 -5.92 3.01 5.84
C ILE A 142 -6.42 3.22 4.40
N ALA A 143 -5.56 3.74 3.50
CA ALA A 143 -5.93 3.93 2.10
C ALA A 143 -6.30 2.60 1.41
N ALA A 144 -5.55 1.53 1.66
CA ALA A 144 -5.85 0.20 1.13
C ALA A 144 -7.15 -0.37 1.73
N VAL A 145 -7.41 -0.16 3.02
CA VAL A 145 -8.64 -0.63 3.68
C VAL A 145 -9.88 0.03 3.09
N LEU A 146 -9.79 1.31 2.71
CA LEU A 146 -10.89 2.05 2.07
C LEU A 146 -11.13 1.67 0.60
N ASP A 147 -10.27 0.82 0.01
CA ASP A 147 -10.51 0.27 -1.33
C ASP A 147 -11.32 -1.04 -1.23
N PRO A 148 -12.52 -1.10 -1.85
CA PRO A 148 -13.35 -2.30 -1.83
C PRO A 148 -12.68 -3.56 -2.38
N ARG A 149 -11.62 -3.43 -3.19
CA ARG A 149 -10.85 -4.55 -3.76
C ARG A 149 -9.87 -5.16 -2.76
N PHE A 150 -9.53 -4.43 -1.69
CA PHE A 150 -8.47 -4.79 -0.75
C PHE A 150 -9.02 -5.01 0.66
N LYS A 151 -9.68 -4.00 1.25
CA LYS A 151 -10.21 -3.99 2.63
C LYS A 151 -9.19 -4.50 3.66
N MET A 152 -9.66 -4.97 4.82
CA MET A 152 -8.80 -5.55 5.86
C MET A 152 -8.03 -6.80 5.40
N LYS A 153 -8.53 -7.51 4.37
CA LYS A 153 -7.87 -8.71 3.82
C LYS A 153 -6.49 -8.42 3.25
N CYS A 154 -6.29 -7.26 2.64
CA CYS A 154 -4.97 -6.84 2.18
C CYS A 154 -3.99 -6.69 3.35
N ILE A 155 -4.44 -6.12 4.47
CA ILE A 155 -3.62 -5.91 5.67
C ILE A 155 -3.26 -7.25 6.32
N GLU A 156 -4.23 -8.15 6.46
CA GLU A 156 -4.00 -9.51 6.96
C GLU A 156 -2.93 -10.25 6.13
N PHE A 157 -3.01 -10.12 4.80
CA PHE A 157 -2.07 -10.70 3.85
C PHE A 157 -0.67 -10.09 3.97
N VAL A 158 -0.55 -8.76 3.88
CA VAL A 158 0.75 -8.07 3.98
C VAL A 158 1.42 -8.38 5.33
N CYS A 159 0.70 -8.27 6.44
CA CYS A 159 1.22 -8.63 7.76
C CYS A 159 1.55 -10.12 7.88
N SER A 160 0.97 -11.03 7.06
CA SER A 160 1.34 -12.46 7.04
C SER A 160 2.71 -12.74 6.42
N LYS A 161 3.20 -11.85 5.58
CA LYS A 161 4.44 -12.03 4.83
C LYS A 161 5.64 -11.39 5.52
N VAL A 162 5.43 -10.27 6.22
CA VAL A 162 6.48 -9.58 6.96
C VAL A 162 6.86 -10.36 8.22
N LYS A 163 8.06 -10.95 8.23
CA LYS A 163 8.62 -11.69 9.39
C LYS A 163 9.09 -10.72 10.48
N GLY A 164 8.94 -11.10 11.76
CA GLY A 164 9.52 -10.39 12.90
C GLY A 164 8.68 -9.26 13.49
N ARG A 165 7.48 -8.99 12.96
CA ARG A 165 6.49 -8.07 13.56
C ARG A 165 5.35 -8.84 14.21
N ASP A 166 4.79 -8.30 15.28
CA ASP A 166 3.53 -8.78 15.82
C ASP A 166 2.40 -8.46 14.85
N ARG A 167 2.03 -9.47 14.07
CA ARG A 167 0.97 -9.39 13.06
C ARG A 167 -0.35 -8.94 13.64
N ASN A 168 -0.72 -9.48 14.79
CA ASN A 168 -2.03 -9.24 15.40
C ASN A 168 -2.11 -7.80 15.89
N SER A 169 -1.02 -7.30 16.49
CA SER A 169 -0.91 -5.90 16.90
C SER A 169 -1.09 -4.94 15.72
N GLN A 170 -0.50 -5.22 14.55
CA GLN A 170 -0.62 -4.34 13.39
C GLN A 170 -2.01 -4.31 12.77
N VAL A 171 -2.61 -5.48 12.55
CA VAL A 171 -3.96 -5.58 12.01
C VAL A 171 -4.95 -4.86 12.94
N ALA A 172 -4.81 -5.06 14.26
CA ALA A 172 -5.62 -4.36 15.26
C ALA A 172 -5.38 -2.84 15.26
N ALA A 173 -4.13 -2.39 15.10
CA ALA A 173 -3.81 -0.96 15.03
C ALA A 173 -4.44 -0.29 13.80
N VAL A 174 -4.40 -0.94 12.64
CA VAL A 174 -5.06 -0.44 11.42
C VAL A 174 -6.58 -0.41 11.60
N LEU A 175 -7.18 -1.47 12.15
CA LEU A 175 -8.61 -1.52 12.43
C LEU A 175 -9.03 -0.41 13.40
N GLY A 176 -8.31 -0.25 14.51
CA GLY A 176 -8.58 0.81 15.48
C GLY A 176 -8.44 2.21 14.87
N ALA A 177 -7.45 2.41 13.99
CA ALA A 177 -7.27 3.68 13.30
C ALA A 177 -8.45 3.99 12.36
N ILE A 178 -8.90 3.04 11.53
CA ILE A 178 -10.03 3.30 10.63
C ILE A 178 -11.33 3.55 11.40
N CYS A 179 -11.60 2.78 12.47
CA CYS A 179 -12.77 3.02 13.33
C CYS A 179 -12.73 4.41 13.95
N LYS A 180 -11.58 4.83 14.48
CA LYS A 180 -11.40 6.17 15.05
C LYS A 180 -11.69 7.28 14.03
N HIS A 181 -11.14 7.19 12.82
CA HIS A 181 -11.39 8.20 11.78
C HIS A 181 -12.86 8.22 11.35
N PHE A 182 -13.52 7.07 11.34
CA PHE A 182 -14.94 6.98 11.02
C PHE A 182 -15.84 7.55 12.13
N ASP A 183 -15.48 7.38 13.40
CA ASP A 183 -16.18 8.02 14.50
C ASP A 183 -16.01 9.55 14.47
N GLU A 184 -14.82 10.05 14.15
CA GLU A 184 -14.59 11.49 13.91
C GLU A 184 -15.44 12.00 12.74
N TYR A 185 -15.55 11.23 11.65
CA TYR A 185 -16.42 11.54 10.52
C TYR A 185 -17.90 11.65 10.94
N LYS A 186 -18.42 10.70 11.73
CA LYS A 186 -19.81 10.75 12.23
C LYS A 186 -20.11 12.01 13.05
N ILE A 187 -19.14 12.46 13.85
CA ILE A 187 -19.30 13.68 14.66
C ILE A 187 -19.43 14.92 13.76
N LEU A 188 -18.66 14.97 12.68
CA LEU A 188 -18.66 16.09 11.73
C LEU A 188 -19.87 16.07 10.78
N PHE A 189 -20.38 14.87 10.48
CA PHE A 189 -21.49 14.65 9.55
C PHE A 189 -22.58 13.80 10.22
N PRO A 190 -23.31 14.33 11.21
CA PRO A 190 -24.39 13.59 11.84
C PRO A 190 -25.47 13.23 10.81
N GLU A 191 -25.85 11.96 10.76
CA GLU A 191 -26.97 11.49 9.94
C GLU A 191 -28.21 12.31 10.30
N LYS A 192 -28.81 13.00 9.32
CA LYS A 192 -30.17 13.51 9.48
C LYS A 192 -31.09 12.29 9.52
N GLU A 193 -31.56 11.92 10.70
CA GLU A 193 -32.67 10.98 10.83
C GLU A 193 -33.88 11.55 10.07
N ASN A 194 -34.11 11.06 8.85
CA ASN A 194 -35.40 11.21 8.20
C ASN A 194 -36.37 10.34 9.01
N PHE A 195 -36.96 10.92 10.05
CA PHE A 195 -38.21 10.42 10.60
C PHE A 195 -39.22 10.47 9.47
N MET A 196 -39.45 9.30 8.87
CA MET A 196 -40.59 9.06 8.00
C MET A 196 -41.82 9.32 8.86
N SER A 197 -42.33 10.56 8.78
CA SER A 197 -43.55 10.95 9.44
C SER A 197 -44.65 10.23 8.69
N ASP A 198 -45.08 9.09 9.23
CA ASP A 198 -46.33 8.44 8.88
C ASP A 198 -47.45 9.45 9.17
N SER A 199 -47.71 10.30 8.19
CA SER A 199 -48.91 11.13 8.15
C SER A 199 -50.05 10.23 7.73
N SER A 200 -50.51 9.36 8.63
CA SER A 200 -51.85 8.82 8.52
C SER A 200 -52.81 9.92 8.93
N SER A 201 -53.43 10.55 7.92
CA SER A 201 -54.47 11.56 8.05
C SER A 201 -55.61 11.08 8.95
N SER A 202 -55.76 11.74 10.12
CA SER A 202 -56.94 11.60 10.96
C SER A 202 -58.12 12.34 10.33
N ASP A 203 -59.04 11.58 9.74
CA ASP A 203 -60.39 12.08 9.44
C ASP A 203 -61.19 12.15 10.74
N SER A 204 -61.77 13.32 10.97
CA SER A 204 -62.59 13.63 12.14
C SER A 204 -64.01 13.12 11.92
N ASN A 205 -64.59 12.40 12.89
CA ASN A 205 -66.03 12.48 13.08
C ASN A 205 -66.45 12.32 14.55
N SER A 206 -67.48 13.08 14.91
CA SER A 206 -67.99 13.36 16.25
C SER A 206 -69.02 12.34 16.73
N GLY A 207 -69.17 12.18 18.06
CA GLY A 207 -70.30 11.46 18.68
C GLY A 207 -70.12 11.12 20.17
N HIS A 208 -71.14 11.39 20.97
CA HIS A 208 -71.20 11.46 22.45
C HIS A 208 -71.09 10.14 23.26
N SER A 209 -70.46 10.21 24.46
CA SER A 209 -71.04 9.98 25.83
C SER A 209 -70.03 9.38 26.84
N PRO A 210 -70.09 9.70 28.15
CA PRO A 210 -69.07 9.29 29.13
C PRO A 210 -69.53 8.16 30.08
N SER A 211 -68.72 7.09 30.24
CA SER A 211 -68.65 6.20 31.43
C SER A 211 -67.62 5.07 31.21
N PRO A 212 -67.10 4.39 32.26
CA PRO A 212 -66.23 4.87 33.33
C PRO A 212 -64.80 4.32 33.17
N ALA A 213 -63.85 4.92 33.89
CA ALA A 213 -62.43 4.60 33.87
C ALA A 213 -62.13 3.09 34.05
N HIS A 214 -61.72 2.44 32.96
CA HIS A 214 -61.04 1.15 33.02
C HIS A 214 -59.58 1.43 33.38
N VAL A 215 -59.21 1.14 34.62
CA VAL A 215 -57.85 1.31 35.13
C VAL A 215 -56.94 0.34 34.39
N ASN A 216 -56.27 0.81 33.34
CA ASN A 216 -55.26 0.08 32.56
C ASN A 216 -53.96 -0.13 33.34
N HIS A 217 -54.03 -0.67 34.57
CA HIS A 217 -52.84 -0.94 35.39
C HIS A 217 -52.10 -2.24 35.00
N ILE A 218 -52.65 -3.03 34.08
CA ILE A 218 -52.11 -4.34 33.69
C ILE A 218 -50.89 -4.25 32.77
N PHE A 219 -50.63 -3.09 32.15
CA PHE A 219 -49.52 -2.94 31.19
C PHE A 219 -48.32 -2.15 31.69
N GLY A 220 -48.26 -1.73 32.96
CA GLY A 220 -47.09 -1.02 33.50
C GLY A 220 -45.81 -1.86 33.39
N VAL A 221 -45.87 -3.08 33.92
CA VAL A 221 -44.76 -4.04 33.89
C VAL A 221 -44.37 -4.43 32.46
N LEU A 222 -45.35 -4.60 31.57
CA LEU A 222 -45.11 -4.92 30.16
C LEU A 222 -44.46 -3.76 29.41
N LYS A 223 -44.86 -2.52 29.71
CA LYS A 223 -44.28 -1.29 29.14
C LYS A 223 -42.87 -1.04 29.66
N ASP A 224 -42.63 -1.33 30.93
CA ASP A 224 -41.30 -1.28 31.55
C ASP A 224 -40.40 -2.39 31.00
N TYR A 225 -40.94 -3.59 30.77
CA TYR A 225 -40.25 -4.68 30.09
C TYR A 225 -39.90 -4.31 28.64
N TYR A 226 -40.83 -3.75 27.86
CA TYR A 226 -40.52 -3.28 26.50
C TYR A 226 -39.47 -2.17 26.51
N ARG A 227 -39.49 -1.26 27.49
CA ARG A 227 -38.47 -0.22 27.66
C ARG A 227 -37.11 -0.82 28.05
N PHE A 228 -37.10 -1.82 28.91
CA PHE A 228 -35.91 -2.56 29.32
C PHE A 228 -35.30 -3.33 28.15
N ILE A 229 -36.12 -4.01 27.34
CA ILE A 229 -35.67 -4.68 26.12
C ILE A 229 -35.15 -3.66 25.09
N GLN A 230 -35.78 -2.51 24.93
CA GLN A 230 -35.27 -1.44 24.05
C GLN A 230 -33.94 -0.83 24.53
N SER A 231 -33.73 -0.72 25.84
CA SER A 231 -32.46 -0.25 26.41
C SER A 231 -31.37 -1.33 26.51
N SER A 232 -31.76 -2.61 26.55
CA SER A 232 -30.84 -3.75 26.70
C SER A 232 -30.51 -4.45 25.38
N ASN A 233 -31.36 -4.32 24.36
CA ASN A 233 -31.25 -5.00 23.06
C ASN A 233 -31.47 -4.02 21.90
N GLN A 234 -30.84 -2.84 21.91
CA GLN A 234 -30.52 -2.28 20.61
C GLN A 234 -29.45 -3.21 20.02
N PRO A 235 -29.72 -4.00 18.96
CA PRO A 235 -28.61 -4.42 18.12
C PRO A 235 -27.91 -3.11 17.78
N THR A 236 -26.64 -2.97 18.19
CA THR A 236 -25.83 -1.85 17.73
C THR A 236 -26.02 -1.82 16.23
N LYS A 237 -26.76 -0.82 15.73
CA LYS A 237 -27.03 -0.66 14.31
C LYS A 237 -25.65 -0.70 13.69
N LYS A 238 -25.33 -1.77 12.95
CA LYS A 238 -23.99 -1.94 12.37
C LYS A 238 -23.71 -0.66 11.62
N SER A 239 -22.57 -0.07 11.92
CA SER A 239 -22.23 1.20 11.30
C SER A 239 -21.89 0.97 9.84
N ASP A 240 -21.97 2.00 8.99
CA ASP A 240 -21.67 1.83 7.56
C ASP A 240 -20.26 1.25 7.34
N LEU A 241 -19.30 1.58 8.21
CA LEU A 241 -17.97 0.98 8.19
C LEU A 241 -18.02 -0.52 8.48
N ASP A 242 -18.79 -0.97 9.47
CA ASP A 242 -18.91 -2.40 9.79
C ASP A 242 -19.52 -3.17 8.62
N CYS A 243 -20.58 -2.63 8.02
CA CYS A 243 -21.20 -3.19 6.82
C CYS A 243 -20.20 -3.28 5.66
N TYR A 244 -19.45 -2.20 5.41
CA TYR A 244 -18.42 -2.14 4.39
C TYR A 244 -17.30 -3.17 4.62
N LEU A 245 -16.83 -3.34 5.86
CA LEU A 245 -15.73 -4.27 6.17
C LEU A 245 -16.15 -5.75 6.07
N GLU A 246 -17.43 -6.06 6.28
CA GLU A 246 -17.99 -7.41 6.18
C GLU A 246 -18.31 -7.85 4.74
N GLU A 247 -18.61 -6.90 3.86
CA GLU A 247 -18.82 -7.17 2.45
C GLU A 247 -17.60 -7.85 1.80
N PRO A 248 -17.83 -8.80 0.86
CA PRO A 248 -16.74 -9.47 0.17
C PRO A 248 -15.85 -8.47 -0.59
N ILE A 249 -14.58 -8.84 -0.76
CA ILE A 249 -13.67 -8.06 -1.61
C ILE A 249 -14.15 -8.07 -3.06
N LEU A 250 -14.08 -6.92 -3.72
CA LEU A 250 -14.42 -6.82 -5.14
C LEU A 250 -13.30 -7.42 -6.00
N LEU A 251 -13.47 -8.69 -6.37
CA LEU A 251 -12.61 -9.36 -7.35
C LEU A 251 -12.96 -8.83 -8.76
N GLY A 252 -12.30 -7.75 -9.16
CA GLY A 252 -12.43 -7.23 -10.52
C GLY A 252 -11.82 -8.21 -11.53
N ALA A 253 -12.60 -8.63 -12.53
CA ALA A 253 -12.18 -9.45 -13.66
C ALA A 253 -11.13 -8.78 -14.62
N ARG A 254 -10.39 -7.76 -14.17
CA ARG A 254 -9.49 -6.94 -15.00
C ARG A 254 -8.26 -6.36 -14.26
N ILE A 255 -7.78 -6.96 -13.17
CA ILE A 255 -6.59 -6.44 -12.46
C ILE A 255 -5.26 -6.95 -13.09
N LEU A 256 -5.28 -7.78 -14.14
CA LEU A 256 -4.06 -8.41 -14.69
C LEU A 256 -3.70 -8.08 -16.14
N VAL A 257 -4.15 -6.97 -16.73
CA VAL A 257 -3.56 -6.49 -17.99
C VAL A 257 -3.60 -4.97 -18.05
N ASN A 258 -2.43 -4.36 -17.94
CA ASN A 258 -1.97 -3.25 -18.78
C ASN A 258 -0.45 -3.18 -18.67
#